data_AF-A0A660MY72-F1
#
_entry.id   AF-A0A660MY72-F1
#
_cell.length_a   1.000
_cell.length_b   1.000
_cell.length_c   1.000
_cell.angle_alpha   90.00
_cell.angle_beta   90.00
_cell.angle_gamma   90.00
#
_symmetry.space_group_name_H-M   'P 1'
#
loop_
_entity.id
_entity.type
_entity.pdbx_description
1 polymer ?
#
loop_
_entity_poly.entity_id
_entity_poly.type
_entity_poly.pdbx_seq_one_letter_code
_entity_poly.pdbx_strand_id
1 'polypeptide(L)'
;MQFSRFGQKFTRQSGILQLMDDLGRALSEGKPVNMLGGGNPAHIPAVQQAFADTLRQIADNGAAIESLANYSTPQGDARLIAALAAYFRRQYGWDISEENIALTNGSQNAFFYLFNLFGGQFDDGSDKSILLPFAPEY
;
A
#
# COMPACT_ATOMS: atom_id res chain seq x y z
N MET A 1 8.48 17.12 23.92
CA MET A 1 8.29 18.09 22.81
C MET A 1 6.81 18.40 22.69
N GLN A 2 6.42 19.60 22.26
CA GLN A 2 5.02 19.92 21.97
C GLN A 2 4.69 19.52 20.53
N PHE A 3 3.64 18.72 20.34
CA PHE A 3 3.16 18.30 19.02
C PHE A 3 1.92 19.09 18.59
N SER A 4 1.74 19.27 17.28
CA SER A 4 0.49 19.81 16.70
C SER A 4 -0.69 18.90 17.01
N ARG A 5 -1.93 19.39 16.89
CA ARG A 5 -3.14 18.56 17.06
C ARG A 5 -3.15 17.35 16.11
N PHE A 6 -2.69 17.54 14.87
CA PHE A 6 -2.52 16.44 13.93
C PHE A 6 -1.51 15.42 14.45
N GLY A 7 -0.31 15.85 14.87
CA GLY A 7 0.69 14.94 15.44
C GLY A 7 0.18 14.19 16.69
N GLN A 8 -0.52 14.89 17.58
CA GLN A 8 -1.13 14.30 18.78
C GLN A 8 -2.12 13.17 18.45
N LYS A 9 -2.86 13.28 17.34
CA LYS A 9 -3.77 12.22 16.88
C LYS A 9 -3.03 10.92 16.58
N PHE A 10 -1.87 10.98 15.94
CA PHE A 10 -1.07 9.79 15.58
C PHE A 10 -0.23 9.25 16.74
N THR A 11 0.15 10.09 17.70
CA THR A 11 0.94 9.67 18.88
C THR A 11 0.08 9.20 20.05
N ARG A 12 -1.26 9.26 19.93
CA ARG A 12 -2.16 8.84 21.01
C ARG A 12 -2.09 7.32 21.16
N GLN A 13 -1.91 6.84 22.40
CA GLN A 13 -2.00 5.41 22.67
C GLN A 13 -3.39 4.89 22.28
N SER A 14 -3.40 3.83 21.47
CA SER A 14 -4.58 3.11 21.04
C SER A 14 -4.36 1.61 21.21
N GLY A 15 -5.44 0.83 21.31
CA GLY A 15 -5.33 -0.63 21.42
C GLY A 15 -4.60 -1.26 20.22
N ILE A 16 -4.77 -0.68 19.02
CA ILE A 16 -4.09 -1.15 17.80
C ILE A 16 -2.59 -0.93 17.90
N LEU A 17 -2.13 0.24 18.37
CA LEU A 17 -0.69 0.51 18.53
C LEU A 17 -0.06 -0.47 19.53
N GLN A 18 -0.72 -0.72 20.66
CA GLN A 18 -0.24 -1.70 21.64
C GLN A 18 -0.17 -3.12 21.03
N LEU A 19 -1.19 -3.53 20.28
CA LEU A 19 -1.19 -4.81 19.58
C LEU A 19 -0.05 -4.92 18.54
N MET A 20 0.18 -3.87 17.75
CA MET A 20 1.28 -3.84 16.79
C MET A 20 2.65 -3.90 17.47
N ASP A 21 2.82 -3.21 18.62
CA ASP A 21 4.04 -3.28 19.42
C ASP A 21 4.28 -4.70 19.93
N ASP A 22 3.23 -5.39 20.41
CA ASP A 22 3.33 -6.76 20.91
C ASP A 22 3.66 -7.75 19.78
N LEU A 23 3.02 -7.62 18.61
CA LEU A 23 3.34 -8.40 17.41
C LEU A 23 4.78 -8.17 16.95
N GLY A 24 5.25 -6.92 16.94
CA GLY A 24 6.62 -6.55 16.58
C GLY A 24 7.66 -7.12 17.55
N ARG A 25 7.39 -7.02 18.86
CA ARG A 25 8.27 -7.61 19.90
C ARG A 25 8.35 -9.12 19.75
N ALA A 26 7.22 -9.81 19.59
CA ALA A 26 7.17 -11.26 19.43
C ALA A 26 7.98 -11.74 18.21
N LEU A 27 7.94 -11.01 17.09
CA LEU A 27 8.76 -11.30 15.91
C LEU A 27 10.26 -11.06 16.13
N SER A 28 10.62 -10.08 16.96
CA SER A 28 12.02 -9.67 17.17
C SER A 28 12.77 -10.44 18.26
N GLU A 29 12.07 -10.97 19.26
CA GLU A 29 12.68 -11.57 20.46
C GLU A 29 13.26 -12.98 20.23
N GLY A 30 13.10 -13.56 19.05
CA GLY A 30 13.65 -14.87 18.70
C GLY A 30 13.09 -16.05 19.51
N LYS A 31 12.09 -15.80 20.37
CA LYS A 31 11.35 -16.84 21.07
C LYS A 31 10.38 -17.49 20.08
N PRO A 32 10.26 -18.83 20.07
CA PRO A 32 9.30 -19.49 19.20
C PRO A 32 7.88 -19.12 19.63
N VAL A 33 7.15 -18.46 18.72
CA VAL A 33 5.74 -18.10 18.87
C VAL A 33 4.96 -18.61 17.68
N ASN A 34 3.72 -19.05 17.90
CA ASN A 34 2.80 -19.36 16.82
C ASN A 34 2.20 -18.06 16.30
N MET A 35 2.87 -17.45 15.31
CA MET A 35 2.50 -16.14 14.78
C MET A 35 1.32 -16.24 13.81
N LEU A 36 0.10 -16.17 14.35
CA LEU A 36 -1.16 -16.28 13.59
C LEU A 36 -1.92 -14.94 13.45
N GLY A 37 -1.35 -13.83 13.94
CA GLY A 37 -1.98 -12.49 13.92
C GLY A 37 -1.41 -11.52 12.89
N GLY A 38 -0.41 -11.93 12.11
CA GLY A 38 0.23 -11.08 11.09
C GLY A 38 -0.45 -11.16 9.72
N GLY A 39 -0.26 -10.13 8.90
CA GLY A 39 -0.76 -10.07 7.51
C GLY A 39 0.30 -10.35 6.44
N ASN A 40 1.49 -10.82 6.83
CA ASN A 40 2.55 -11.12 5.86
C ASN A 40 2.16 -12.32 4.98
N PRO A 41 2.40 -12.25 3.66
CA PRO A 41 2.08 -13.36 2.76
C PRO A 41 2.98 -14.57 3.01
N ALA A 42 2.51 -15.74 2.58
CA ALA A 42 3.27 -16.99 2.67
C ALA A 42 4.45 -17.04 1.68
N HIS A 43 5.51 -17.74 2.09
CA HIS A 43 6.67 -18.04 1.25
C HIS A 43 6.39 -19.25 0.35
N ILE A 44 5.80 -19.01 -0.83
CA ILE A 44 5.49 -20.07 -1.80
C ILE A 44 6.68 -20.27 -2.75
N PRO A 45 7.30 -21.47 -2.85
CA PRO A 45 8.53 -21.67 -3.63
C PRO A 45 8.43 -21.29 -5.11
N ALA A 46 7.34 -21.64 -5.77
CA ALA A 46 7.14 -21.33 -7.19
C ALA A 46 7.04 -19.80 -7.44
N VAL A 47 6.41 -19.07 -6.52
CA VAL A 47 6.29 -17.60 -6.61
C VAL A 47 7.65 -16.94 -6.39
N GLN A 48 8.42 -17.41 -5.39
CA GLN A 48 9.77 -16.91 -5.14
C GLN A 48 10.70 -17.16 -6.33
N GLN A 49 10.59 -18.32 -6.99
CA GLN A 49 11.37 -18.62 -8.18
C GLN A 49 11.04 -17.63 -9.32
N ALA A 50 9.75 -17.38 -9.56
CA ALA A 50 9.33 -16.40 -10.58
C ALA A 50 9.86 -14.98 -10.30
N PHE A 51 9.84 -14.55 -9.04
CA PHE A 51 10.43 -13.26 -8.64
C PHE A 51 11.94 -13.24 -8.82
N ALA A 52 12.65 -14.30 -8.42
CA ALA A 52 14.09 -14.39 -8.59
C ALA A 52 14.50 -14.33 -10.07
N ASP A 53 13.78 -15.04 -10.93
CA ASP A 53 14.04 -15.04 -12.37
C ASP A 53 13.80 -13.65 -12.99
N THR A 54 12.71 -13.00 -12.59
CA THR A 54 12.40 -11.63 -13.03
C THR A 54 13.46 -10.63 -12.56
N LEU A 55 13.89 -10.71 -11.30
CA LEU A 55 14.92 -9.84 -10.73
C LEU A 55 16.25 -9.99 -11.47
N ARG A 56 16.66 -11.22 -11.81
CA ARG A 56 17.86 -11.45 -12.62
C ARG A 56 17.72 -10.81 -14.00
N GLN A 57 16.60 -11.03 -14.67
CA GLN A 57 16.35 -10.48 -16.00
C GLN A 57 16.44 -8.94 -16.03
N ILE A 58 15.85 -8.25 -15.04
CA ILE A 58 15.89 -6.78 -14.99
C ILE A 58 17.25 -6.23 -14.53
N ALA A 59 18.04 -7.03 -13.80
CA ALA A 59 19.41 -6.67 -13.45
C ALA A 59 20.31 -6.76 -14.69
N ASP A 60 20.18 -7.83 -15.46
CA ASP A 60 21.01 -8.11 -16.64
C ASP A 60 20.76 -7.12 -17.79
N ASN A 61 19.54 -6.60 -17.93
CA ASN A 61 19.17 -5.66 -18.99
C ASN A 61 19.28 -4.18 -18.57
N GLY A 62 19.75 -3.88 -17.37
CA GLY A 62 19.93 -2.52 -16.85
C GLY A 62 18.66 -1.81 -16.37
N ALA A 63 17.47 -2.41 -16.53
CA ALA A 63 16.21 -1.80 -16.09
C ALA A 63 16.15 -1.63 -14.56
N ALA A 64 16.83 -2.49 -13.79
CA ALA A 64 16.95 -2.32 -12.35
C ALA A 64 17.65 -1.00 -11.97
N ILE A 65 18.74 -0.65 -12.67
CA ILE A 65 19.46 0.60 -12.43
C ILE A 65 18.63 1.80 -12.89
N GLU A 66 17.96 1.70 -14.05
CA GLU A 66 17.04 2.73 -14.53
C GLU A 66 15.95 3.03 -13.49
N SER A 67 15.34 2.00 -12.91
CA SER A 67 14.27 2.13 -11.92
C SER A 67 14.76 2.68 -10.57
N LEU A 68 16.00 2.40 -10.16
CA LEU A 68 16.56 2.85 -8.88
C LEU A 68 17.13 4.27 -8.95
N ALA A 69 17.69 4.64 -10.09
CA ALA A 69 18.41 5.91 -10.27
C ALA A 69 17.49 7.07 -10.68
N ASN A 70 16.26 6.80 -11.09
CA ASN A 70 15.33 7.80 -11.61
C ASN A 70 14.03 7.84 -10.79
N TYR A 71 13.51 9.04 -10.60
CA TYR A 71 12.18 9.21 -10.05
C TYR A 71 11.11 8.82 -11.09
N SER A 72 10.07 8.16 -10.60
CA SER A 72 8.83 8.05 -11.36
C SER A 72 8.09 9.39 -11.41
N THR A 73 7.06 9.48 -12.26
CA THR A 73 6.19 10.65 -12.26
C THR A 73 5.35 10.68 -10.97
N PRO A 74 4.73 11.81 -10.59
CA PRO A 74 3.84 11.86 -9.44
C PRO A 74 2.64 10.89 -9.51
N GLN A 75 2.24 10.48 -10.72
CA GLN A 75 1.20 9.48 -10.95
C GLN A 75 1.70 8.04 -10.70
N GLY A 76 3.02 7.82 -10.87
CA GLY A 76 3.68 6.52 -10.79
C GLY A 76 4.58 6.24 -11.99
N ASP A 77 5.07 5.00 -12.06
CA ASP A 77 5.86 4.50 -13.18
C ASP A 77 4.98 4.39 -14.44
N ALA A 78 5.34 5.15 -15.47
CA ALA A 78 4.53 5.26 -16.68
C ALA A 78 4.44 3.93 -17.46
N ARG A 79 5.52 3.11 -17.45
CA ARG A 79 5.53 1.82 -18.15
C ARG A 79 4.59 0.82 -17.48
N LEU A 80 4.60 0.78 -16.14
CA LEU A 80 3.71 -0.05 -15.35
C LEU A 80 2.25 0.38 -15.50
N ILE A 81 1.96 1.69 -15.47
CA ILE A 81 0.61 2.23 -15.67
C ILE A 81 0.05 1.80 -17.03
N ALA A 82 0.82 1.98 -18.11
CA ALA A 82 0.41 1.55 -19.46
C ALA A 82 0.20 0.03 -19.54
N ALA A 83 1.07 -0.77 -18.92
CA ALA A 83 0.93 -2.22 -18.86
C ALA A 83 -0.34 -2.66 -18.11
N LEU A 84 -0.67 -2.00 -16.99
CA LEU A 84 -1.88 -2.26 -16.22
C LEU A 84 -3.14 -1.89 -17.03
N ALA A 85 -3.18 -0.71 -17.65
CA ALA A 85 -4.30 -0.29 -18.48
C ALA A 85 -4.57 -1.31 -19.60
N ALA A 86 -3.51 -1.74 -20.31
CA ALA A 86 -3.61 -2.76 -21.35
C ALA A 86 -4.05 -4.13 -20.79
N TYR A 87 -3.54 -4.53 -19.62
CA TYR A 87 -3.92 -5.78 -18.96
C TYR A 87 -5.42 -5.79 -18.63
N PHE A 88 -5.93 -4.75 -17.95
CA PHE A 88 -7.32 -4.70 -17.53
C PHE A 88 -8.29 -4.60 -18.71
N ARG A 89 -7.97 -3.81 -19.75
CA ARG A 89 -8.73 -3.78 -21.01
C ARG A 89 -8.86 -5.18 -21.60
N ARG A 90 -7.74 -5.91 -21.70
CA ARG A 90 -7.70 -7.23 -22.35
C ARG A 90 -8.35 -8.33 -21.51
N GLN A 91 -8.18 -8.28 -20.18
CA GLN A 91 -8.64 -9.32 -19.26
C GLN A 91 -10.13 -9.16 -18.89
N TYR A 92 -10.60 -7.92 -18.75
CA TYR A 92 -11.94 -7.63 -18.22
C TYR A 92 -12.81 -6.80 -19.18
N GLY A 93 -12.27 -6.38 -20.34
CA GLY A 93 -13.02 -5.59 -21.33
C GLY A 93 -13.34 -4.16 -20.88
N TRP A 94 -12.63 -3.65 -19.87
CA TRP A 94 -12.90 -2.32 -19.33
C TRP A 94 -12.41 -1.21 -20.25
N ASP A 95 -13.20 -0.15 -20.39
CA ASP A 95 -12.80 1.10 -21.03
C ASP A 95 -12.04 1.98 -20.03
N ILE A 96 -10.80 1.59 -19.74
CA ILE A 96 -9.88 2.36 -18.89
C ILE A 96 -8.66 2.78 -19.69
N SER A 97 -7.95 3.80 -19.23
CA SER A 97 -6.67 4.26 -19.76
C SER A 97 -5.67 4.51 -18.63
N GLU A 98 -4.48 4.94 -19.03
CA GLU A 98 -3.44 5.40 -18.13
C GLU A 98 -3.95 6.48 -17.17
N GLU A 99 -4.87 7.36 -17.60
CA GLU A 99 -5.47 8.42 -16.79
C GLU A 99 -6.31 7.89 -15.62
N ASN A 100 -6.74 6.62 -15.67
CA ASN A 100 -7.56 6.00 -14.63
C ASN A 100 -6.73 5.29 -13.54
N ILE A 101 -5.40 5.28 -13.65
CA ILE A 101 -4.51 4.51 -12.76
C ILE A 101 -3.50 5.45 -12.11
N ALA A 102 -3.38 5.36 -10.79
CA ALA A 102 -2.33 6.00 -10.02
C ALA A 102 -1.67 4.97 -9.09
N LEU A 103 -0.36 5.10 -8.86
CA LEU A 103 0.40 4.25 -7.96
C LEU A 103 0.63 4.95 -6.62
N THR A 104 0.48 4.22 -5.53
CA THR A 104 0.73 4.70 -4.17
C THR A 104 1.70 3.77 -3.45
N ASN A 105 2.20 4.22 -2.30
CA ASN A 105 3.07 3.41 -1.44
C ASN A 105 2.23 2.37 -0.65
N GLY A 106 1.65 1.43 -1.38
CA GLY A 106 0.72 0.42 -0.87
C GLY A 106 -0.71 0.94 -0.67
N SER A 107 -1.63 -0.01 -0.43
CA SER A 107 -3.06 0.27 -0.32
C SER A 107 -3.41 1.15 0.89
N GLN A 108 -2.68 1.03 2.00
CA GLN A 108 -2.91 1.88 3.18
C GLN A 108 -2.69 3.37 2.86
N ASN A 109 -1.71 3.70 2.02
CA ASN A 109 -1.47 5.06 1.56
C ASN A 109 -2.57 5.53 0.60
N ALA A 110 -3.09 4.66 -0.27
CA ALA A 110 -4.24 4.97 -1.12
C ALA A 110 -5.49 5.30 -0.28
N PHE A 111 -5.84 4.49 0.73
CA PHE A 111 -6.96 4.77 1.62
C PHE A 111 -6.77 6.05 2.42
N PHE A 112 -5.54 6.35 2.86
CA PHE A 112 -5.24 7.63 3.50
C PHE A 112 -5.61 8.80 2.58
N TYR A 113 -5.22 8.77 1.30
CA TYR A 113 -5.61 9.82 0.35
C TYR A 113 -7.13 9.87 0.14
N LEU A 114 -7.77 8.73 -0.14
CA LEU A 114 -9.21 8.67 -0.42
C LEU A 114 -10.06 9.13 0.77
N PHE A 115 -9.74 8.70 1.99
CA PHE A 115 -10.49 9.07 3.19
C PHE A 115 -10.35 10.54 3.55
N ASN A 116 -9.19 11.16 3.29
CA ASN A 116 -9.00 12.60 3.50
C ASN A 116 -9.52 13.45 2.33
N LEU A 117 -9.71 12.86 1.14
CA LEU A 117 -10.30 13.55 -0.01
C LEU A 117 -11.84 13.58 0.06
N PHE A 118 -12.45 12.49 0.56
CA PHE A 118 -13.92 12.31 0.54
C PHE A 118 -14.59 12.30 1.92
N GLY A 119 -13.82 12.26 3.01
CA GLY A 119 -14.30 12.31 4.38
C GLY A 119 -13.71 13.47 5.17
N GLY A 120 -14.30 13.77 6.32
CA GLY A 120 -13.95 14.89 7.18
C GLY A 120 -14.67 16.18 6.80
N GLN A 121 -14.10 17.31 7.21
CA GLN A 121 -14.69 18.64 7.05
C GLN A 121 -14.41 19.24 5.67
N PHE A 122 -15.44 19.77 5.03
CA PHE A 122 -15.41 20.42 3.73
C PHE A 122 -15.57 21.95 3.86
N ASP A 123 -15.19 22.68 2.82
CA ASP A 123 -15.25 24.15 2.77
C ASP A 123 -16.68 24.71 2.89
N ASP A 124 -17.69 23.93 2.50
CA ASP A 124 -19.11 24.26 2.68
C ASP A 124 -19.62 24.04 4.12
N GLY A 125 -18.74 23.61 5.03
CA GLY A 125 -19.05 23.30 6.42
C GLY A 125 -19.64 21.91 6.62
N SER A 126 -19.84 21.12 5.56
CA SER A 126 -20.29 19.72 5.70
C SER A 126 -19.18 18.86 6.31
N ASP A 127 -19.57 17.86 7.11
CA ASP A 127 -18.66 16.87 7.68
C ASP A 127 -19.12 15.48 7.20
N LYS A 128 -18.30 14.83 6.39
CA LYS A 128 -18.65 13.56 5.74
C LYS A 128 -17.93 12.39 6.40
N SER A 129 -18.65 11.29 6.56
CA SER A 129 -18.10 10.02 7.07
C SER A 129 -17.93 9.01 5.95
N ILE A 130 -16.96 8.11 6.11
CA ILE A 130 -16.78 6.97 5.21
C ILE A 130 -17.72 5.84 5.67
N LEU A 131 -18.64 5.44 4.79
CA LEU A 131 -19.53 4.31 5.05
C LEU A 131 -18.86 3.01 4.60
N LEU A 132 -18.75 2.06 5.54
CA LEU A 132 -18.38 0.67 5.26
C LEU A 132 -19.67 -0.16 5.36
N PRO A 133 -20.34 -0.46 4.24
CA PRO A 133 -21.68 -1.04 4.25
C PRO A 133 -21.73 -2.47 4.78
N PHE A 134 -20.58 -3.15 4.85
CA PHE A 134 -20.48 -4.52 5.35
C PHE A 134 -19.26 -4.67 6.25
N ALA A 135 -19.48 -4.68 7.56
CA ALA A 135 -18.42 -4.84 8.57
C ALA A 135 -18.30 -6.29 9.05
N PRO A 136 -17.12 -6.75 9.51
CA PRO A 136 -15.87 -5.99 9.65
C PRO A 136 -15.08 -5.87 8.34
N GLU A 137 -14.34 -4.77 8.22
CA GLU A 137 -13.33 -4.53 7.18
C GLU A 137 -11.95 -4.42 7.84
N TYR A 138 -10.89 -4.67 7.05
CA TYR A 138 -9.50 -4.45 7.47
C TYR A 138 -9.14 -2.97 7.45
#